data_AF-A0A7S0PZD0-F1
#
_entry.id   AF-A0A7S0PZD0-F1
#
_cell.length_a   1.000
_cell.length_b   1.000
_cell.length_c   1.000
_cell.angle_alpha   90.00
_cell.angle_beta   90.00
_cell.angle_gamma   90.00
#
_symmetry.space_group_name_H-M   'P 1'
#
loop_
_entity.id
_entity.type
_entity.pdbx_description
1 polymer ?
#
loop_
_entity_poly.entity_id
_entity_poly.type
_entity_poly.pdbx_seq_one_letter_code
_entity_poly.pdbx_strand_id
1 'polypeptide(L)'
;EIREAAGRADGTLRLLLQDSQDAQFEMHTLLLALSSHLTSQYVPTLIASLQWVHMLLAKSASRVMELSQQLWPALFKCLSNQSVEVVRLDIEALARMAPDAAHFVPLCGHLLQLL
;
A
#
# COMPACT_ATOMS: atom_id res chain seq x y z
N GLU A 1 19.08 5.48 -17.13
CA GLU A 1 19.42 4.05 -16.93
C GLU A 1 18.97 3.48 -15.58
N ILE A 2 19.50 3.94 -14.43
CA ILE A 2 19.14 3.36 -13.10
C ILE A 2 17.62 3.43 -12.81
N ARG A 3 16.96 4.56 -13.06
CA ARG A 3 15.51 4.73 -12.83
C ARG A 3 14.67 3.77 -13.66
N GLU A 4 15.02 3.57 -14.93
CA GLU A 4 14.28 2.68 -15.83
C GLU A 4 14.53 1.21 -15.47
N ALA A 5 15.76 0.87 -15.12
CA ALA A 5 16.09 -0.47 -14.62
C ALA A 5 15.31 -0.79 -13.34
N ALA A 6 15.22 0.17 -12.41
CA ALA A 6 14.43 0.05 -11.20
C ALA A 6 12.93 -0.12 -11.50
N GLY A 7 12.36 0.71 -12.38
CA GLY A 7 10.96 0.59 -12.79
C GLY A 7 10.63 -0.74 -13.47
N ARG A 8 11.54 -1.28 -14.30
CA ARG A 8 11.40 -2.61 -14.90
C ARG A 8 11.46 -3.71 -13.85
N ALA A 9 12.45 -3.67 -12.95
CA ALA A 9 12.59 -4.66 -11.89
C ALA A 9 11.36 -4.66 -10.97
N ASP A 10 10.86 -3.47 -10.61
CA ASP A 10 9.66 -3.31 -9.79
C ASP A 10 8.42 -3.93 -10.44
N GLY A 11 8.20 -3.64 -11.74
CA GLY A 11 7.11 -4.24 -12.51
C GLY A 11 7.21 -5.77 -12.58
N THR A 12 8.40 -6.31 -12.88
CA THR A 12 8.63 -7.75 -12.96
C THR A 12 8.38 -8.44 -11.62
N LEU A 13 8.91 -7.90 -10.52
CA LEU A 13 8.71 -8.47 -9.18
C LEU A 13 7.23 -8.49 -8.80
N ARG A 14 6.49 -7.44 -9.17
CA ARG A 14 5.06 -7.37 -8.88
C ARG A 14 4.25 -8.42 -9.63
N LEU A 15 4.57 -8.66 -10.91
CA LEU A 15 3.94 -9.71 -11.71
C LEU A 15 4.24 -11.11 -11.13
N LEU A 16 5.51 -11.37 -10.78
CA LEU A 16 5.90 -12.65 -10.17
C LEU A 16 5.15 -12.91 -8.86
N LEU A 17 4.96 -11.87 -8.03
CA LEU A 17 4.22 -12.02 -6.78
C LEU A 17 2.71 -12.13 -7.00
N GLN A 18 2.18 -11.48 -8.04
CA GLN A 18 0.78 -11.61 -8.41
C GLN A 18 0.45 -13.06 -8.79
N ASP A 19 1.33 -13.73 -9.52
CA ASP A 19 1.15 -15.12 -9.99
C ASP A 19 1.53 -16.20 -8.96
N SER A 20 2.15 -15.82 -7.84
CA SER A 20 2.55 -16.76 -6.78
C SER A 20 1.34 -17.23 -5.92
N GLN A 21 1.57 -18.16 -5.00
CA GLN A 21 0.61 -18.51 -3.94
C GLN A 21 1.01 -17.80 -2.63
N ASP A 22 0.04 -17.51 -1.77
CA ASP A 22 0.27 -16.82 -0.49
C ASP A 22 1.24 -17.53 0.46
N ALA A 23 1.40 -18.85 0.32
CA ALA A 23 2.37 -19.63 1.08
C ALA A 23 3.82 -19.42 0.62
N GLN A 24 4.03 -18.77 -0.53
CA GLN A 24 5.36 -18.60 -1.15
C GLN A 24 6.03 -17.27 -0.79
N PHE A 25 5.38 -16.41 0.00
CA PHE A 25 5.97 -15.13 0.42
C PHE A 25 5.50 -14.69 1.82
N GLU A 26 6.36 -13.92 2.48
CA GLU A 26 6.09 -13.39 3.81
C GLU A 26 5.39 -12.03 3.72
N MET A 27 4.05 -12.04 3.86
CA MET A 27 3.22 -10.83 3.81
C MET A 27 3.69 -9.76 4.80
N HIS A 28 4.06 -10.15 6.02
CA HIS A 28 4.50 -9.20 7.05
C HIS A 28 5.74 -8.41 6.59
N THR A 29 6.73 -9.08 6.01
CA THR A 29 7.95 -8.44 5.49
C THR A 29 7.64 -7.49 4.34
N LEU A 30 6.75 -7.87 3.43
CA LEU A 30 6.34 -7.00 2.33
C LEU A 30 5.65 -5.74 2.83
N LEU A 31 4.70 -5.88 3.75
CA LEU A 31 3.96 -4.74 4.30
C LEU A 31 4.88 -3.82 5.12
N LEU A 32 5.84 -4.36 5.87
CA LEU A 32 6.83 -3.56 6.57
C LEU A 32 7.69 -2.73 5.61
N ALA A 33 8.14 -3.33 4.50
CA ALA A 33 8.86 -2.61 3.45
C ALA A 33 7.99 -1.51 2.82
N LEU A 34 6.71 -1.80 2.55
CA LEU A 34 5.77 -0.83 2.00
C LEU A 34 5.50 0.33 2.97
N SER A 35 5.32 0.06 4.28
CA SER A 35 5.17 1.11 5.29
C SER A 35 6.35 2.08 5.30
N SER A 36 7.57 1.57 5.10
CA SER A 36 8.76 2.42 4.94
C SER A 36 8.72 3.23 3.63
N HIS A 37 8.50 2.56 2.49
CA HIS A 37 8.52 3.22 1.18
C HIS A 37 7.39 4.25 0.97
N LEU A 38 6.24 4.05 1.59
CA LEU A 38 5.10 5.00 1.59
C LEU A 38 5.40 6.29 2.36
N THR A 39 6.50 6.36 3.12
CA THR A 39 6.96 7.60 3.76
C THR A 39 7.99 8.37 2.94
N SER A 40 8.38 7.84 1.77
CA SER A 40 9.38 8.42 0.87
C SER A 40 9.01 9.84 0.42
N GLN A 41 10.02 10.68 0.27
CA GLN A 41 9.86 12.01 -0.35
C GLN A 41 9.71 11.96 -1.87
N TYR A 42 10.03 10.81 -2.50
CA TYR A 42 10.01 10.67 -3.95
C TYR A 42 8.66 10.15 -4.42
N VAL A 43 7.92 11.00 -5.15
CA VAL A 43 6.61 10.67 -5.74
C VAL A 43 6.62 9.35 -6.53
N PRO A 44 7.62 9.03 -7.37
CA PRO A 44 7.64 7.74 -8.07
C PRO A 44 7.67 6.51 -7.13
N THR A 45 8.37 6.62 -6.00
CA THR A 45 8.42 5.55 -4.98
C THR A 45 7.08 5.40 -4.28
N LEU A 46 6.39 6.51 -3.98
CA LEU A 46 5.05 6.49 -3.40
C LEU A 46 4.06 5.81 -4.35
N ILE A 47 4.07 6.21 -5.63
CA ILE A 47 3.20 5.62 -6.66
C ILE A 47 3.47 4.12 -6.79
N ALA A 48 4.73 3.70 -6.91
CA ALA A 48 5.08 2.29 -6.97
C ALA A 48 4.58 1.53 -5.74
N SER A 49 4.81 2.06 -4.55
CA SER A 49 4.37 1.45 -3.27
C SER A 49 2.85 1.32 -3.19
N LEU A 50 2.10 2.35 -3.59
CA LEU A 50 0.64 2.29 -3.63
C LEU A 50 0.13 1.26 -4.63
N GLN A 51 0.76 1.15 -5.80
CA GLN A 51 0.41 0.10 -6.76
C GLN A 51 0.71 -1.32 -6.22
N TRP A 52 1.75 -1.49 -5.41
CA TRP A 52 2.00 -2.74 -4.68
C TRP A 52 0.88 -3.02 -3.65
N VAL A 53 0.47 -2.01 -2.86
CA VAL A 53 -0.66 -2.13 -1.94
C VAL A 53 -1.93 -2.56 -2.69
N HIS A 54 -2.23 -1.93 -3.84
CA HIS A 54 -3.36 -2.33 -4.67
C HIS A 54 -3.29 -3.76 -5.17
N MET A 55 -2.12 -4.21 -5.62
CA MET A 55 -1.92 -5.59 -6.08
C MET A 55 -2.10 -6.58 -4.92
N LEU A 56 -1.52 -6.30 -3.76
CA LEU A 56 -1.66 -7.15 -2.57
C LEU A 56 -3.10 -7.21 -2.07
N LEU A 57 -3.83 -6.09 -2.06
CA LEU A 57 -5.25 -6.05 -1.73
C LEU A 57 -6.10 -6.85 -2.73
N ALA A 58 -5.77 -6.79 -4.03
CA ALA A 58 -6.46 -7.58 -5.04
C ALA A 58 -6.15 -9.09 -4.92
N LYS A 59 -4.92 -9.42 -4.52
CA LYS A 59 -4.44 -10.79 -4.40
C LYS A 59 -4.92 -11.49 -3.13
N SER A 60 -4.77 -10.82 -1.99
CA SER A 60 -4.95 -11.39 -0.65
C SER A 60 -5.43 -10.32 0.32
N ALA A 61 -6.64 -9.80 0.08
CA ALA A 61 -7.25 -8.76 0.91
C ALA A 61 -7.26 -9.13 2.40
N SER A 62 -7.68 -10.35 2.74
CA SER A 62 -7.79 -10.80 4.14
C SER A 62 -6.47 -10.66 4.89
N ARG A 63 -5.36 -11.12 4.30
CA ARG A 63 -4.04 -11.11 4.94
C ARG A 63 -3.44 -9.70 5.02
N VAL A 64 -3.75 -8.84 4.06
CA VAL A 64 -3.42 -7.40 4.16
C VAL A 64 -4.23 -6.75 5.28
N MET A 65 -5.51 -7.08 5.41
CA MET A 65 -6.41 -6.51 6.42
C MET A 65 -6.02 -6.92 7.84
N GLU A 66 -5.58 -8.16 8.06
CA GLU A 66 -5.02 -8.65 9.33
C GLU A 66 -3.82 -7.80 9.82
N LEU A 67 -3.12 -7.19 8.88
CA LEU A 67 -1.90 -6.42 9.09
C LEU A 67 -2.06 -4.95 8.65
N SER A 68 -3.30 -4.44 8.62
CA SER A 68 -3.60 -3.11 8.07
C SER A 68 -3.14 -1.96 8.97
N GLN A 69 -3.16 -2.15 10.29
CA GLN A 69 -2.79 -1.13 11.28
C GLN A 69 -1.37 -0.59 11.09
N GLN A 70 -0.44 -1.41 10.61
CA GLN A 70 0.95 -0.99 10.33
C GLN A 70 1.11 -0.19 9.02
N LEU A 71 0.14 -0.24 8.11
CA LEU A 71 0.14 0.54 6.86
C LEU A 71 -0.54 1.90 7.05
N TRP A 72 -1.59 1.95 7.88
CA TRP A 72 -2.46 3.12 8.01
C TRP A 72 -1.72 4.44 8.26
N PRO A 73 -0.75 4.56 9.19
CA PRO A 73 -0.03 5.83 9.38
C PRO A 73 0.67 6.33 8.10
N ALA A 74 1.24 5.42 7.31
CA ALA A 74 1.92 5.78 6.07
C ALA A 74 0.94 6.14 4.94
N LEU A 75 -0.20 5.45 4.87
CA LEU A 75 -1.29 5.77 3.94
C LEU A 75 -1.90 7.15 4.28
N PHE A 76 -2.25 7.42 5.54
CA PHE A 76 -2.80 8.71 5.92
C PHE A 76 -1.86 9.89 5.64
N LYS A 77 -0.54 9.68 5.71
CA LYS A 77 0.44 10.67 5.25
C LYS A 77 0.34 10.94 3.74
N CYS A 78 0.03 9.93 2.94
CA CYS A 78 -0.14 10.06 1.49
C CYS A 78 -1.37 10.91 1.11
N LEU A 79 -2.43 10.93 1.93
CA LEU A 79 -3.57 11.85 1.75
C LEU A 79 -3.17 13.33 1.71
N SER A 80 -2.09 13.70 2.40
CA SER A 80 -1.58 15.07 2.45
C SER A 80 -0.52 15.38 1.39
N ASN A 81 -0.29 14.46 0.43
CA ASN A 81 0.72 14.65 -0.61
C ASN A 81 0.28 15.69 -1.66
N GLN A 82 1.23 16.43 -2.23
CA GLN A 82 0.95 17.43 -3.27
C GLN A 82 0.63 16.78 -4.64
N SER A 83 1.04 15.53 -4.86
CA SER A 83 0.75 14.80 -6.08
C SER A 83 -0.67 14.25 -6.07
N VAL A 84 -1.50 14.74 -7.00
CA VAL A 84 -2.87 14.25 -7.22
C VAL A 84 -2.90 12.73 -7.45
N GLU A 85 -1.91 12.20 -8.16
CA GLU A 85 -1.86 10.75 -8.44
C GLU A 85 -1.60 9.93 -7.17
N VAL A 86 -0.74 10.41 -6.26
CA VAL A 86 -0.48 9.77 -4.97
C VAL A 86 -1.75 9.76 -4.13
N VAL A 87 -2.39 10.92 -3.98
CA VAL A 87 -3.63 11.05 -3.20
C VAL A 87 -4.75 10.19 -3.78
N ARG A 88 -4.89 10.14 -5.12
CA ARG A 88 -5.90 9.30 -5.78
C ARG A 88 -5.69 7.82 -5.48
N LEU A 89 -4.48 7.30 -5.70
CA LEU A 89 -4.17 5.89 -5.44
C LEU A 89 -4.35 5.55 -3.95
N ASP A 90 -3.94 6.45 -3.06
CA ASP A 90 -4.09 6.25 -1.63
C ASP A 90 -5.57 6.19 -1.19
N ILE A 91 -6.42 7.10 -1.68
CA ILE A 91 -7.86 7.05 -1.44
C ILE A 91 -8.47 5.76 -1.98
N GLU A 92 -8.09 5.33 -3.19
CA GLU A 92 -8.56 4.07 -3.76
C GLU A 92 -8.14 2.85 -2.91
N ALA A 93 -6.94 2.87 -2.32
CA ALA A 93 -6.46 1.82 -1.44
C ALA A 93 -7.23 1.81 -0.11
N LEU A 94 -7.36 2.97 0.55
CA LEU A 94 -8.12 3.13 1.79
C LEU A 94 -9.60 2.74 1.61
N ALA A 95 -10.21 3.06 0.47
CA ALA A 95 -11.57 2.65 0.14
C ALA A 95 -11.70 1.12 0.04
N ARG A 96 -10.74 0.43 -0.57
CA ARG A 96 -10.72 -1.04 -0.62
C ARG A 96 -10.49 -1.67 0.75
N MET A 97 -9.80 -0.98 1.64
CA MET A 97 -9.58 -1.40 3.03
C MET A 97 -10.77 -1.09 3.95
N ALA A 98 -11.77 -0.35 3.49
CA ALA A 98 -12.97 -0.02 4.25
C ALA A 98 -14.26 -0.37 3.48
N PRO A 99 -14.48 -1.65 3.11
CA PRO A 99 -15.64 -2.05 2.30
C PRO A 99 -16.98 -1.94 3.05
N ASP A 100 -16.95 -1.95 4.38
CA ASP A 100 -18.13 -1.85 5.24
C ASP A 100 -17.82 -1.10 6.55
N ALA A 101 -18.84 -0.91 7.38
CA ALA A 101 -18.72 -0.20 8.66
C ALA A 101 -17.74 -0.87 9.64
N ALA A 102 -17.61 -2.21 9.61
CA ALA A 102 -16.73 -2.93 10.52
C ALA A 102 -15.25 -2.65 10.23
N HIS A 103 -14.91 -2.35 8.98
CA HIS A 103 -13.56 -1.95 8.58
C HIS A 103 -13.35 -0.43 8.60
N PHE A 104 -14.38 0.34 8.24
CA PHE A 104 -14.33 1.81 8.20
C PHE A 104 -14.17 2.42 9.60
N VAL A 105 -14.90 1.92 10.60
CA VAL A 105 -14.84 2.47 11.97
C VAL A 105 -13.43 2.39 12.58
N PRO A 106 -12.73 1.24 12.54
CA PRO A 106 -11.33 1.16 12.97
C PRO A 106 -10.39 2.09 12.20
N LEU A 107 -10.58 2.22 10.88
CA LEU A 107 -9.78 3.10 10.03
C LEU A 107 -9.96 4.56 10.46
N CYS A 108 -11.19 5.02 10.64
CA CYS A 108 -11.47 6.37 11.17
C CYS A 108 -10.91 6.56 12.56
N GLY A 109 -11.04 5.55 13.43
CA GLY A 109 -10.46 5.59 14.78
C GLY A 109 -8.95 5.85 14.74
N HIS A 110 -8.21 5.18 13.85
CA HIS A 110 -6.77 5.39 13.69
C HIS A 110 -6.45 6.75 13.07
N LEU A 111 -7.23 7.20 12.09
CA LEU A 111 -7.05 8.53 11.49
C LEU A 111 -7.21 9.63 12.54
N LEU A 112 -8.25 9.54 13.38
CA LEU A 112 -8.52 10.52 14.44
C LEU A 112 -7.47 10.52 15.55
N GLN A 113 -6.75 9.41 15.77
CA GLN A 113 -5.64 9.36 16.72
C GLN A 113 -4.36 10.05 16.22
N LEU A 114 -4.29 10.35 14.92
CA LEU A 114 -3.13 11.00 14.29
C LEU A 114 -3.33 12.50 14.05
N LEU A 115 -4.55 13.00 14.30
CA LEU A 115 -4.92 14.42 14.28
C LEU A 115 -4.80 15.02 15.68
#